data_AF-A0A918EPK6-F1
#
_entry.id   AF-A0A918EPK6-F1
#
_cell.length_a   1.000
_cell.length_b   1.000
_cell.length_c   1.000
_cell.angle_alpha   90.00
_cell.angle_beta   90.00
_cell.angle_gamma   90.00
#
_symmetry.space_group_name_H-M   'P 1'
#
loop_
_entity.id
_entity.type
_entity.pdbx_description
1 polymer ?
#
loop_
_entity_poly.entity_id
_entity_poly.type
_entity_poly.pdbx_seq_one_letter_code
_entity_poly.pdbx_strand_id
1 'polypeptide(L)'
;MNKARICLMVSCTLMVASCGGSSTLVDTSHLTDQEKEWVEFSYGHEKNSDIKKALEELPADGVKAYLDGQRPHLCGDTESLMESLKEAGYEAGEMQEYKEKAADLIC
;
A
#
# COMPACT_ATOMS: atom_id res chain seq x y z
N MET A 1 -17.66 17.69 -50.65
CA MET A 1 -16.18 17.68 -50.76
C MET A 1 -15.69 18.79 -49.83
N ASN A 2 -15.02 18.60 -48.69
CA ASN A 2 -14.13 17.55 -48.24
C ASN A 2 -14.23 17.34 -46.72
N LYS A 3 -14.02 16.09 -46.30
CA LYS A 3 -13.82 15.63 -44.92
C LYS A 3 -12.55 16.23 -44.32
N ALA A 4 -12.59 16.55 -43.03
CA ALA A 4 -11.48 16.24 -42.11
C ALA A 4 -11.99 16.23 -40.67
N ARG A 5 -12.25 15.03 -40.16
CA ARG A 5 -12.30 14.75 -38.72
C ARG A 5 -10.85 14.74 -38.25
N ILE A 6 -10.45 15.70 -37.44
CA ILE A 6 -9.13 15.71 -36.80
C ILE A 6 -9.33 15.10 -35.42
N CYS A 7 -8.78 13.90 -35.27
CA CYS A 7 -8.75 13.15 -34.04
C CYS A 7 -8.02 13.94 -32.95
N LEU A 8 -8.66 14.02 -31.79
CA LEU A 8 -8.03 14.32 -30.50
C LEU A 8 -6.74 13.49 -30.38
N MET A 9 -5.59 14.15 -30.38
CA MET A 9 -4.38 13.56 -29.82
C MET A 9 -4.52 13.65 -28.31
N VAL A 10 -5.12 12.60 -27.75
CA VAL A 10 -5.04 12.30 -26.33
C VAL A 10 -3.56 12.10 -26.02
N SER A 11 -3.08 13.00 -25.18
CA SER A 11 -1.82 12.97 -24.45
C SER A 11 -1.50 11.54 -24.03
N CYS A 12 -0.46 10.93 -24.62
CA CYS A 12 0.19 9.77 -24.02
C CYS A 12 0.99 10.28 -22.83
N THR A 13 0.27 10.46 -21.75
CA THR A 13 0.77 10.67 -20.40
C THR A 13 1.79 9.60 -20.07
N LEU A 14 2.93 10.06 -19.57
CA LEU A 14 3.76 9.41 -18.56
C LEU A 14 4.32 8.04 -18.96
N MET A 15 5.54 8.07 -19.52
CA MET A 15 6.55 7.11 -19.10
C MET A 15 6.79 7.29 -17.60
N VAL A 16 5.99 6.62 -16.76
CA VAL A 16 6.45 6.29 -15.42
C VAL A 16 7.41 5.13 -15.63
N ALA A 17 8.67 5.48 -15.91
CA ALA A 17 9.76 4.63 -15.50
C ALA A 17 9.58 4.47 -13.99
N SER A 18 8.97 3.36 -13.56
CA SER A 18 9.06 2.93 -12.18
C SER A 18 10.51 2.55 -11.96
N CYS A 19 11.33 3.55 -11.67
CA CYS A 19 12.47 3.40 -10.79
C CYS A 19 11.89 3.08 -9.39
N GLY A 20 11.26 1.92 -9.25
CA GLY A 20 10.75 1.38 -8.00
C GLY A 20 11.90 0.87 -7.15
N GLY A 21 12.86 1.74 -6.86
CA GLY A 21 13.75 1.57 -5.73
C GLY A 21 13.02 2.18 -4.56
N SER A 22 12.12 1.42 -3.94
CA SER A 22 11.40 1.93 -2.79
C SER A 22 12.38 2.15 -1.66
N SER A 23 12.56 3.41 -1.31
CA SER A 23 13.44 3.86 -0.23
C SER A 23 12.73 3.77 1.13
N THR A 24 12.02 2.67 1.40
CA THR A 24 11.63 2.38 2.78
C THR A 24 12.83 1.87 3.54
N LEU A 25 12.90 2.20 4.82
CA LEU A 25 13.92 1.66 5.72
C LEU A 25 13.63 0.20 6.12
N VAL A 26 12.51 -0.38 5.67
CA VAL A 26 12.07 -1.74 5.96
C VAL A 26 12.71 -2.71 4.97
N ASP A 27 13.29 -3.80 5.49
CA ASP A 27 13.85 -4.87 4.66
C ASP A 27 12.73 -5.74 4.07
N THR A 28 12.40 -5.49 2.81
CA THR A 28 11.33 -6.20 2.08
C THR A 28 11.85 -7.25 1.09
N SER A 29 13.12 -7.64 1.20
CA SER A 29 13.80 -8.48 0.20
C SER A 29 13.19 -9.88 0.01
N HIS A 30 12.47 -10.40 1.00
CA HIS A 30 11.77 -11.70 0.94
C HIS A 30 10.29 -11.60 0.56
N LEU A 31 9.78 -10.39 0.32
CA LEU A 31 8.38 -10.15 -0.01
C LEU A 31 8.13 -10.27 -1.53
N THR A 32 6.90 -10.63 -1.90
CA THR A 32 6.43 -10.50 -3.30
C THR A 32 6.27 -9.02 -3.67
N ASP A 33 6.13 -8.71 -4.95
CA ASP A 33 5.99 -7.31 -5.39
C ASP A 33 4.71 -6.65 -4.83
N GLN A 34 3.61 -7.40 -4.70
CA GLN A 34 2.38 -6.90 -4.08
C GLN A 34 2.57 -6.67 -2.57
N GLU A 35 3.27 -7.58 -1.89
CA GLU A 35 3.56 -7.45 -0.46
C GLU A 35 4.52 -6.27 -0.18
N LYS A 36 5.47 -6.02 -1.08
CA LYS A 36 6.33 -4.82 -1.03
C LYS A 36 5.48 -3.56 -1.15
N GLU A 37 4.65 -3.47 -2.18
CA GLU A 37 3.78 -2.30 -2.38
C GLU A 37 2.89 -2.04 -1.15
N TRP A 38 2.36 -3.10 -0.55
CA TRP A 38 1.58 -3.00 0.68
C TRP A 38 2.41 -2.45 1.84
N VAL A 39 3.59 -3.04 2.11
CA VAL A 39 4.45 -2.61 3.22
C VAL A 39 4.89 -1.15 3.04
N GLU A 40 5.18 -0.74 1.82
CA GLU A 40 5.51 0.65 1.47
C GLU A 40 4.35 1.59 1.76
N PHE A 41 3.15 1.24 1.32
CA PHE A 41 1.93 2.00 1.57
C PHE A 41 1.62 2.08 3.07
N SER A 42 1.62 0.95 3.77
CA SER A 42 1.26 0.87 5.19
C SER A 42 2.30 1.59 6.05
N TYR A 43 3.59 1.45 5.75
CA TYR A 43 4.65 2.19 6.44
C TYR A 43 4.53 3.70 6.18
N GLY A 44 4.21 4.13 4.96
CA GLY A 44 3.96 5.54 4.66
C GLY A 44 2.84 6.14 5.51
N HIS A 45 1.78 5.36 5.73
CA HIS A 45 0.57 5.78 6.46
C HIS A 45 0.59 5.49 7.97
N GLU A 46 1.53 4.68 8.46
CA GLU A 46 1.61 4.33 9.89
C GLU A 46 1.81 5.59 10.74
N LYS A 47 0.88 5.79 11.68
CA LYS A 47 0.81 6.97 12.57
C LYS A 47 1.60 6.75 13.86
N ASN A 48 1.87 5.49 14.23
CA ASN A 48 2.64 5.13 15.40
C ASN A 48 4.14 5.00 15.07
N SER A 49 4.94 5.93 15.60
CA SER A 49 6.40 5.95 15.40
C SER A 49 7.11 4.72 15.97
N ASP A 50 6.59 4.15 17.06
CA ASP A 50 7.21 2.97 17.68
C ASP A 50 6.98 1.73 16.81
N ILE A 51 5.82 1.62 16.17
CA ILE A 51 5.55 0.56 15.18
C ILE A 51 6.45 0.72 13.96
N LYS A 52 6.60 1.95 13.43
CA LYS A 52 7.53 2.24 12.33
C LYS A 52 8.94 1.77 12.66
N LYS A 53 9.47 2.19 13.80
CA LYS A 53 10.81 1.83 14.24
C LYS A 53 10.98 0.33 14.45
N ALA A 54 9.98 -0.33 15.04
CA ALA A 54 10.00 -1.78 15.20
C ALA A 54 10.05 -2.51 13.85
N LEU A 55 9.31 -2.02 12.85
CA LEU A 55 9.31 -2.60 11.50
C LEU A 55 10.66 -2.41 10.77
N GLU A 56 11.32 -1.27 10.97
CA GLU A 56 12.67 -0.99 10.43
C GLU A 56 13.77 -1.89 11.03
N GLU A 57 13.59 -2.34 12.27
CA GLU A 57 14.56 -3.19 12.97
C GLU A 57 14.40 -4.69 12.62
N LEU A 58 13.32 -5.07 11.93
CA LEU A 58 13.06 -6.46 11.55
C LEU A 58 13.92 -6.87 10.34
N PRO A 59 14.51 -8.08 10.35
CA PRO A 59 15.07 -8.66 9.13
C PRO A 59 13.94 -9.04 8.16
N ALA A 60 14.26 -9.28 6.88
CA ALA A 60 13.29 -9.66 5.84
C ALA A 60 12.27 -10.74 6.27
N ASP A 61 12.73 -11.82 6.90
CA ASP A 61 11.84 -12.90 7.40
C ASP A 61 10.92 -12.41 8.53
N GLY A 62 11.39 -11.48 9.36
CA GLY A 62 10.61 -10.84 10.41
C GLY A 62 9.51 -9.94 9.85
N VAL A 63 9.82 -9.18 8.80
CA VAL A 63 8.82 -8.35 8.08
C VAL A 63 7.76 -9.25 7.45
N LYS A 64 8.17 -10.34 6.81
CA LYS A 64 7.24 -11.32 6.23
C LYS A 64 6.34 -11.94 7.30
N ALA A 65 6.90 -12.36 8.43
CA ALA A 65 6.12 -12.92 9.55
C ALA A 65 5.16 -11.89 10.16
N TYR A 66 5.57 -10.63 10.29
CA TYR A 66 4.70 -9.55 10.76
C TYR A 66 3.51 -9.36 9.82
N LEU A 67 3.75 -9.30 8.50
CA LEU A 67 2.69 -9.18 7.50
C LEU A 67 1.71 -10.37 7.55
N ASP A 68 2.24 -11.59 7.61
CA ASP A 68 1.42 -12.80 7.68
C ASP A 68 0.57 -12.83 8.96
N GLY A 69 1.09 -12.30 10.07
CA GLY A 69 0.34 -12.13 11.32
C GLY A 69 -0.76 -11.07 11.25
N GLN A 70 -0.57 -10.00 10.46
CA GLN A 70 -1.59 -8.96 10.26
C GLN A 70 -2.68 -9.37 9.28
N ARG A 71 -2.36 -10.25 8.31
CA ARG A 71 -3.25 -10.63 7.20
C ARG A 71 -4.68 -11.04 7.64
N PRO A 72 -4.90 -11.83 8.71
CA PRO A 72 -6.25 -12.17 9.16
C PRO A 72 -7.09 -10.96 9.58
N HIS A 73 -6.47 -9.93 10.14
CA HIS A 73 -7.15 -8.68 10.50
C HIS A 73 -7.43 -7.82 9.27
N LEU A 74 -6.44 -7.70 8.38
CA LEU A 74 -6.55 -6.90 7.14
C LEU A 74 -7.58 -7.47 6.16
N CYS A 75 -7.69 -8.79 6.09
CA CYS A 75 -8.51 -9.51 5.11
C CYS A 75 -9.75 -10.16 5.73
N GLY A 76 -9.97 -9.91 7.01
CA GLY A 76 -11.11 -10.43 7.75
C GLY A 76 -12.35 -9.57 7.55
N ASP A 77 -13.02 -9.30 8.66
CA ASP A 77 -14.23 -8.49 8.66
C ASP A 77 -13.93 -7.01 8.39
N THR A 78 -14.64 -6.44 7.41
CA THR A 78 -14.45 -5.04 7.01
C THR A 78 -14.85 -4.07 8.11
N GLU A 79 -15.90 -4.36 8.89
CA GLU A 79 -16.34 -3.47 9.97
C GLU A 79 -15.25 -3.36 11.05
N SER A 80 -14.68 -4.50 11.46
CA SER A 80 -13.59 -4.60 12.42
C SER A 80 -12.32 -3.87 11.94
N LEU A 81 -11.97 -4.00 10.65
CA LEU A 81 -10.86 -3.25 10.07
C LEU A 81 -11.11 -1.73 10.16
N MET A 82 -12.27 -1.28 9.69
CA MET A 82 -12.61 0.15 9.67
C MET A 82 -12.69 0.74 11.09
N GLU A 83 -13.19 -0.01 12.06
CA GLU A 83 -13.19 0.39 13.48
C GLU A 83 -11.76 0.56 14.00
N SER A 84 -10.88 -0.43 13.75
CA SER A 84 -9.48 -0.36 14.20
C SER A 84 -8.71 0.82 13.59
N LEU A 85 -8.95 1.13 12.32
CA LEU A 85 -8.33 2.27 11.64
C LEU A 85 -8.83 3.60 12.22
N LYS A 86 -10.13 3.68 12.51
CA LYS A 86 -10.71 4.86 13.18
C LYS A 86 -10.11 5.07 14.57
N GLU A 87 -9.96 4.00 15.36
CA GLU A 87 -9.33 4.06 16.68
C GLU A 87 -7.85 4.46 16.60
N ALA A 88 -7.15 4.03 15.56
CA ALA A 88 -5.78 4.46 15.25
C ALA A 88 -5.70 5.90 14.69
N GLY A 89 -6.83 6.59 14.55
CA GLY A 89 -6.90 8.00 14.16
C GLY A 89 -6.85 8.24 12.66
N TYR A 90 -7.19 7.26 11.83
CA TYR A 90 -7.31 7.44 10.38
C TYR A 90 -8.59 8.19 10.01
N GLU A 91 -8.46 9.12 9.07
CA GLU A 91 -9.58 9.87 8.51
C GLU A 91 -10.39 9.00 7.53
N ALA A 92 -11.66 9.35 7.29
CA ALA A 92 -12.55 8.53 6.46
C ALA A 92 -12.00 8.21 5.06
N GLY A 93 -11.33 9.18 4.42
CA GLY A 93 -10.68 8.97 3.13
C GLY A 93 -9.49 8.01 3.22
N GLU A 94 -8.64 8.18 4.24
CA GLU A 94 -7.48 7.31 4.47
C GLU A 94 -7.92 5.88 4.79
N MET A 95 -8.97 5.70 5.60
CA MET A 95 -9.51 4.37 5.91
C MET A 95 -10.04 3.65 4.67
N GLN A 96 -10.72 4.37 3.79
CA GLN A 96 -11.23 3.80 2.55
C GLN A 96 -10.09 3.37 1.63
N GLU A 97 -9.09 4.23 1.45
CA GLU A 97 -7.89 3.90 0.67
C GLU A 97 -7.13 2.71 1.26
N TYR A 98 -6.96 2.67 2.58
CA TYR A 98 -6.29 1.58 3.28
C TYR A 98 -7.00 0.24 3.08
N LYS A 99 -8.33 0.23 3.17
CA LYS A 99 -9.15 -0.95 2.89
C LYS A 99 -9.04 -1.41 1.43
N GLU A 100 -9.09 -0.50 0.47
CA GLU A 100 -8.94 -0.83 -0.95
C GLU A 100 -7.56 -1.40 -1.24
N LYS A 101 -6.50 -0.77 -0.73
CA LYS A 101 -5.12 -1.28 -0.85
C LYS A 101 -4.93 -2.64 -0.19
N ALA A 102 -5.53 -2.86 0.98
CA ALA A 102 -5.46 -4.16 1.65
C ALA A 102 -6.09 -5.26 0.79
N ALA A 103 -7.28 -5.01 0.24
CA ALA A 103 -7.99 -5.94 -0.64
C ALA A 103 -7.22 -6.23 -1.94
N ASP A 104 -6.62 -5.22 -2.56
CA ASP A 104 -5.92 -5.35 -3.84
C ASP A 104 -4.55 -6.02 -3.72
N LEU A 105 -3.85 -5.82 -2.60
CA LEU A 105 -2.44 -6.21 -2.46
C LEU A 105 -2.21 -7.43 -1.57
N ILE A 106 -3.08 -7.69 -0.58
CA ILE A 106 -2.79 -8.64 0.51
C ILE A 106 -3.80 -9.80 0.64
N CYS A 107 -5.04 -9.69 0.16
CA CYS A 107 -6.16 -10.58 0.59
C CYS A 107 -6.55 -11.80 -0.27
#